data_AF-A0A948EVF3-F1
#
_entry.id   AF-A0A948EVF3-F1
#
_cell.length_a   1.000
_cell.length_b   1.000
_cell.length_c   1.000
_cell.angle_alpha   90.00
_cell.angle_beta   90.00
_cell.angle_gamma   90.00
#
_symmetry.space_group_name_H-M   'P 1'
#
loop_
_entity.id
_entity.type
_entity.pdbx_description
1 polymer ?
#
loop_
_entity_poly.entity_id
_entity_poly.type
_entity_poly.pdbx_seq_one_letter_code
_entity_poly.pdbx_strand_id
1 'polypeptide(L)' 'AHKTLADIPAFVLIAKAGMDKARAERLKNLLLAFQNEPEGIDFLGRVGYSKLIPANEAALKRVDAYLKETRKALK' A
#
# COMPACT_ATOMS: atom_id res chain seq x y z
N ALA A 1 26.43 -1.44 10.29
CA ALA A 1 25.41 -0.75 9.47
C ALA A 1 24.24 -1.69 9.26
N HIS A 2 23.13 -1.48 9.97
CA HIS A 2 21.92 -2.29 9.78
C HIS A 2 21.37 -1.99 8.38
N LYS A 3 21.39 -2.98 7.48
CA LYS A 3 20.65 -2.91 6.22
C LYS A 3 19.18 -2.80 6.60
N THR A 4 18.59 -1.62 6.42
CA THR A 4 17.14 -1.45 6.45
C THR A 4 16.60 -2.43 5.40
N LEU A 5 15.96 -3.52 5.85
CA LEU A 5 15.14 -4.36 4.98
C LEU A 5 14.24 -3.38 4.23
N ALA A 6 14.33 -3.38 2.90
CA ALA A 6 13.59 -2.42 2.10
C ALA A 6 12.12 -2.43 2.52
N ASP A 7 11.55 -1.25 2.81
CA ASP A 7 10.12 -1.05 3.03
C ASP A 7 9.40 -1.34 1.68
N ILE A 8 9.28 -2.63 1.34
CA ILE A 8 8.53 -3.09 0.18
C ILE A 8 7.05 -3.03 0.59
N PRO A 9 6.20 -2.28 -0.12
CA PRO A 9 4.76 -2.37 0.10
C PRO A 9 4.32 -3.82 -0.15
N ALA A 10 3.94 -4.50 0.93
CA ALA A 10 3.52 -5.90 0.88
C ALA A 10 2.21 -6.08 0.10
N PHE A 11 1.32 -5.10 0.16
CA PHE A 11 0.01 -5.12 -0.50
C PHE A 11 -0.34 -3.75 -1.09
N VAL A 12 -1.14 -3.78 -2.15
CA VAL A 12 -1.67 -2.58 -2.82
C VAL A 12 -3.18 -2.65 -2.83
N LEU A 13 -3.84 -1.55 -2.43
CA LEU A 13 -5.28 -1.39 -2.52
C LEU A 13 -5.61 -0.79 -3.89
N ILE A 14 -6.39 -1.51 -4.70
CA ILE A 14 -6.76 -1.10 -6.05
C ILE A 14 -8.26 -0.79 -6.07
N ALA A 15 -8.61 0.43 -6.49
CA ALA A 15 -10.00 0.81 -6.69
C ALA A 15 -10.58 0.07 -7.92
N LYS A 16 -11.87 -0.28 -7.87
CA LYS A 16 -12.56 -0.92 -9.00
C LYS A 16 -12.47 -0.06 -10.27
N ALA A 17 -12.18 -0.69 -11.40
CA ALA A 17 -12.21 -0.04 -12.70
C ALA A 17 -13.59 0.57 -12.99
N GLY A 18 -13.62 1.83 -13.41
CA GLY A 18 -14.86 2.59 -13.64
C GLY A 18 -15.52 3.18 -12.39
N MET A 19 -14.89 3.05 -11.21
CA MET A 19 -15.32 3.83 -10.04
C MET A 19 -15.13 5.33 -10.29
N ASP A 20 -16.08 6.14 -9.82
CA ASP A 20 -15.96 7.60 -9.85
C ASP A 20 -14.67 8.07 -9.13
N LYS A 21 -13.98 9.02 -9.77
CA LYS A 21 -12.67 9.50 -9.30
C LYS A 21 -12.77 10.22 -7.97
N ALA A 22 -13.80 11.05 -7.76
CA ALA A 22 -13.98 11.78 -6.51
C ALA A 22 -14.28 10.81 -5.36
N ARG A 23 -15.10 9.78 -5.62
CA ARG A 23 -15.36 8.70 -4.67
C ARG A 23 -14.10 7.91 -4.33
N ALA A 24 -13.26 7.58 -5.32
CA ALA A 24 -12.01 6.87 -5.11
C ALA A 24 -11.02 7.69 -4.25
N GLU A 25 -10.84 8.98 -4.55
CA GLU A 25 -9.98 9.86 -3.75
C GLU A 25 -10.52 10.04 -2.32
N ARG A 26 -11.85 10.17 -2.16
CA ARG A 26 -12.45 10.22 -0.82
C ARG A 26 -12.17 8.95 -0.02
N LEU A 27 -12.33 7.76 -0.62
CA LEU A 27 -12.06 6.49 0.04
C LEU A 27 -10.58 6.36 0.42
N LYS A 28 -9.67 6.74 -0.48
CA LYS A 28 -8.23 6.77 -0.22
C LYS A 28 -7.89 7.66 0.99
N ASN A 29 -8.45 8.87 1.06
CA ASN A 29 -8.21 9.77 2.18
C ASN A 29 -8.75 9.21 3.50
N LEU A 30 -9.94 8.60 3.48
CA LEU A 30 -10.52 7.95 4.67
C LEU A 30 -9.65 6.79 5.15
N LEU A 31 -9.13 5.95 4.25
CA LEU A 31 -8.23 4.84 4.62
C LEU A 31 -6.90 5.33 5.18
N LEU A 32 -6.34 6.40 4.61
CA LEU A 32 -5.11 7.01 5.12
C LEU A 32 -5.30 7.68 6.49
N ALA A 33 -6.49 8.19 6.79
CA ALA A 33 -6.82 8.70 8.12
C ALA A 33 -7.08 7.56 9.12
N PHE A 34 -7.80 6.51 8.68
CA PHE A 34 -8.22 5.37 9.50
C PHE A 34 -7.07 4.70 10.25
N GLN A 35 -5.87 4.62 9.66
CA GLN A 35 -4.70 4.03 10.32
C GLN A 35 -4.28 4.72 11.64
N ASN A 36 -4.77 5.95 11.89
CA ASN A 36 -4.50 6.70 13.12
C ASN A 36 -5.63 6.58 14.15
N GLU A 37 -6.75 5.95 13.78
CA GLU A 37 -7.86 5.67 14.70
C GLU A 37 -7.56 4.39 15.50
N PRO A 38 -8.04 4.27 16.76
CA PRO A 38 -7.81 3.07 17.57
C PRO A 38 -8.19 1.77 16.87
N GLU A 39 -9.34 1.75 16.18
CA GLU A 39 -9.82 0.61 15.42
C GLU A 39 -8.92 0.29 14.22
N GLY A 40 -8.35 1.30 13.58
CA GLY A 40 -7.43 1.12 12.46
C GLY A 40 -6.07 0.60 12.89
N ILE A 41 -5.58 1.04 14.04
CA ILE A 41 -4.35 0.53 14.66
C ILE A 41 -4.52 -0.96 14.99
N ASP A 42 -5.60 -1.32 15.68
CA ASP A 42 -5.90 -2.73 16.02
C ASP A 42 -6.09 -3.58 14.75
N PHE A 43 -6.84 -3.08 13.76
CA PHE A 43 -7.04 -3.77 12.49
C PHE A 43 -5.69 -4.05 11.79
N LEU A 44 -4.86 -3.03 11.57
CA LEU A 44 -3.58 -3.17 10.89
C LEU A 44 -2.64 -4.11 11.66
N GLY A 45 -2.61 -4.01 12.99
CA GLY A 45 -1.85 -4.93 13.85
C GLY A 45 -2.26 -6.38 13.67
N ARG A 46 -3.57 -6.67 13.60
CA ARG A 46 -4.10 -8.03 13.38
C ARG A 46 -3.77 -8.59 12.01
N VAL A 47 -3.74 -7.76 10.97
CA VAL A 47 -3.40 -8.20 9.60
C VAL A 47 -1.90 -8.15 9.30
N GLY A 48 -1.07 -7.77 10.28
CA GLY A 48 0.39 -7.77 10.18
C GLY A 48 1.00 -6.56 9.47
N TYR A 49 0.28 -5.44 9.39
CA TYR A 49 0.79 -4.18 8.82
C TYR A 49 0.93 -3.10 9.89
N SER A 50 1.88 -2.20 9.67
CA SER A 50 2.16 -1.09 10.59
C SER A 50 1.69 0.27 10.09
N LYS A 51 1.46 0.42 8.77
CA LYS A 51 1.05 1.69 8.15
C LYS A 51 0.46 1.50 6.76
N LEU A 52 -0.36 2.47 6.36
CA LEU A 52 -0.80 2.71 4.99
C LEU A 52 -0.09 3.96 4.47
N ILE A 53 0.50 3.86 3.28
CA ILE A 53 1.17 4.99 2.63
C ILE A 53 0.47 5.36 1.32
N PRO A 54 0.51 6.64 0.91
CA PRO A 54 0.01 7.04 -0.40
C PRO A 54 0.75 6.31 -1.52
N ALA A 55 0.00 5.73 -2.46
CA ALA A 55 0.54 5.13 -3.68
C ALA A 55 0.90 6.21 -4.71
N ASN A 56 1.98 6.97 -4.45
CA ASN A 56 2.54 7.92 -5.41
C ASN A 56 3.65 7.28 -6.25
N GLU A 57 4.08 7.97 -7.30
CA GLU A 57 5.09 7.47 -8.23
C GLU A 57 6.41 7.10 -7.53
N ALA A 58 6.86 7.91 -6.57
CA ALA A 58 8.07 7.61 -5.80
C ALA A 58 7.94 6.32 -4.97
N ALA A 59 6.77 6.07 -4.36
CA ALA A 59 6.48 4.87 -3.60
C ALA A 59 6.43 3.64 -4.52
N LEU A 60 5.83 3.77 -5.70
CA LEU A 60 5.73 2.68 -6.68
C LEU A 60 7.07 2.39 -7.38
N LYS A 61 7.91 3.40 -7.63
CA LYS A 61 9.22 3.20 -8.24
C LYS A 61 10.15 2.33 -7.37
N ARG A 62 9.95 2.35 -6.05
CA ARG A 62 10.69 1.46 -5.13
C ARG A 62 10.35 -0.02 -5.34
N VAL A 63 9.19 -0.34 -5.91
CA VAL A 63 8.80 -1.72 -6.24
C VAL A 63 9.25 -2.19 -7.62
N ASP A 64 9.78 -1.31 -8.48
CA ASP A 64 10.22 -1.67 -9.84
C ASP A 64 11.32 -2.73 -9.86
N ALA A 65 12.24 -2.72 -8.88
CA ALA A 65 13.31 -3.71 -8.77
C ALA A 65 12.76 -5.14 -8.60
N TYR A 66 11.61 -5.29 -7.93
CA TYR A 66 10.95 -6.57 -7.70
C TYR A 66 10.08 -6.99 -8.89
N LEU A 67 9.70 -6.05 -9.74
CA LEU A 67 8.83 -6.27 -10.90
C LEU A 67 9.45 -7.26 -11.91
N LYS A 68 10.77 -7.27 -12.05
CA LYS A 68 11.50 -8.24 -12.87
C LYS A 68 11.36 -9.67 -12.34
N GLU A 69 11.50 -9.86 -11.03
CA GLU A 69 11.41 -11.18 -10.40
C GLU A 69 9.96 -11.68 -10.35
N THR A 70 8.99 -10.81 -10.04
CA THR A 70 7.57 -11.15 -10.11
C THR A 70 7.14 -11.59 -11.51
N ARG A 71 7.65 -10.94 -12.57
CA ARG A 71 7.40 -11.35 -13.97
C ARG A 71 7.99 -12.71 -14.33
N LYS A 72 9.09 -13.15 -13.70
CA LYS A 72 9.65 -14.47 -13.94
C LYS A 72 8.82 -15.57 -13.28
N ALA A 73 8.25 -15.30 -12.10
CA ALA A 73 7.45 -16.26 -11.34
C ALA A 73 6.03 -16.47 -11.90
N LEU A 74 5.52 -15.52 -12.70
CA LEU A 74 4.20 -15.60 -13.34
C LEU A 74 4.23 -16.18 -14.77
N LYS A 75 5.40 -16.59 -15.25
CA LYS A 75 5.58 -17.35 -16.50
C LYS A 75 5.80 -18.82 -16.18
#